data_AF-A0A842W0J5-F1
#
_entry.id   AF-A0A842W0J5-F1
#
_cell.length_a   1.000
_cell.length_b   1.000
_cell.length_c   1.000
_cell.angle_alpha   90.00
_cell.angle_beta   90.00
_cell.angle_gamma   90.00
#
_symmetry.space_group_name_H-M   'P 1'
#
loop_
_entity.id
_entity.type
_entity.pdbx_description
1 polymer ?
#
loop_
_entity_poly.entity_id
_entity_poly.type
_entity_poly.pdbx_seq_one_letter_code
_entity_poly.pdbx_strand_id
1 'polypeptide(L)'
;MSKTLKFCPNCGAELKGAKFCPECGYDTSEEVFSAQDDAKETQAKSKEQKGEASGKFEPFSGKPNPVWDFIGPYMPEIGKWGWLALIILNAIVFLVDIIAYAIANAIIPVGGFPVYSLIALIVNVVLSLLWIKPKFAEPLVEQKYAKVLEDVIEIKNFRIPIILLVGIIVEIFGYGWTGLVVLAPVLIILLFGPVPYYWTTNVNKPVENSEI
;
A
#
# COMPACT_ATOMS: atom_id res chain seq x y z
N MET A 1 17.15 -39.36 25.00
CA MET A 1 15.98 -38.47 25.00
C MET A 1 16.47 -37.03 25.09
N SER A 2 16.43 -36.28 23.98
CA SER A 2 16.83 -34.87 23.94
C SER A 2 15.72 -34.01 24.52
N LYS A 3 16.04 -33.25 25.57
CA LYS A 3 15.13 -32.34 26.26
C LYS A 3 15.07 -31.03 25.46
N THR A 4 13.99 -30.77 24.74
CA THR A 4 13.81 -29.53 23.98
C THR A 4 13.58 -28.38 24.96
N LEU A 5 14.55 -27.47 25.08
CA LEU A 5 14.43 -26.26 25.90
C LEU A 5 13.54 -25.25 25.16
N LYS A 6 12.50 -24.75 25.84
CA LYS A 6 11.63 -23.68 25.34
C LYS A 6 12.12 -22.36 25.91
N PHE A 7 12.09 -21.29 25.12
CA PHE A 7 12.42 -19.93 25.56
C PHE A 7 11.19 -19.04 25.51
N CYS A 8 11.11 -18.06 26.40
CA CYS A 8 10.01 -17.11 26.47
C CYS A 8 10.05 -16.16 25.27
N PRO A 9 8.96 -16.00 24.51
CA PRO A 9 8.93 -15.10 23.36
C PRO A 9 9.01 -13.62 23.74
N ASN A 10 8.65 -13.26 24.98
CA ASN A 10 8.64 -11.87 25.44
C ASN A 10 10.02 -11.40 25.93
N CYS A 11 10.77 -12.24 26.64
CA CYS A 11 12.05 -11.83 27.26
C CYS A 11 13.25 -12.73 26.93
N GLY A 12 13.06 -13.84 26.21
CA GLY A 12 14.13 -14.79 25.87
C GLY A 12 14.61 -15.68 27.01
N ALA A 13 14.00 -15.62 28.20
CA ALA A 13 14.37 -16.48 29.33
C ALA A 13 13.99 -17.95 29.10
N GLU A 14 14.75 -18.88 29.67
CA GLU A 14 14.51 -20.32 29.55
C GLU A 14 13.26 -20.75 30.35
N LEU A 15 12.28 -21.33 29.65
CA LEU A 15 11.04 -21.84 30.23
C LEU A 15 11.25 -23.28 30.71
N LYS A 16 11.38 -23.46 32.02
CA LYS A 16 11.48 -24.77 32.68
C LYS A 16 10.11 -25.47 32.81
N GLY A 17 9.26 -25.39 31.80
CA GLY A 17 7.92 -25.99 31.79
C GLY A 17 6.89 -25.30 32.69
N ALA A 18 7.14 -24.06 33.11
CA ALA A 18 6.21 -23.27 33.90
C ALA A 18 5.13 -22.63 33.01
N LYS A 19 3.90 -22.53 33.52
CA LYS A 19 2.76 -21.90 32.83
C LYS A 19 3.00 -20.40 32.58
N PHE A 20 3.73 -19.75 33.47
CA PHE A 20 4.12 -18.35 33.37
C PHE A 20 5.63 -18.21 33.38
N CYS A 21 6.16 -17.25 32.62
CA CYS A 21 7.57 -16.91 32.65
C CYS A 21 7.94 -16.30 34.03
N PRO A 22 8.91 -16.85 34.77
CA PRO A 22 9.28 -16.34 36.10
C PRO A 22 9.96 -14.97 36.06
N GLU A 23 10.55 -14.59 34.92
CA GLU A 23 11.26 -13.31 34.76
C GLU A 23 10.33 -12.16 34.38
N CYS A 24 9.27 -12.42 33.61
CA CYS A 24 8.42 -11.35 33.05
C CYS A 24 6.91 -11.55 33.21
N GLY A 25 6.46 -12.69 33.77
CA GLY A 25 5.04 -12.97 34.02
C GLY A 25 4.22 -13.36 32.78
N TYR A 26 4.84 -13.52 31.61
CA TYR A 26 4.16 -13.88 30.36
C TYR A 26 3.52 -15.29 30.44
N ASP A 27 2.22 -15.40 30.12
CA ASP A 27 1.49 -16.68 30.09
C ASP A 27 1.83 -17.46 28.82
N THR A 28 2.24 -18.71 28.98
CA THR A 28 2.68 -19.60 27.90
C THR A 28 1.67 -20.72 27.61
N SER A 29 0.46 -20.62 28.18
CA SER A 29 -0.56 -21.69 28.13
C SER A 29 -1.44 -21.75 26.89
N GLU A 30 -1.26 -20.88 25.89
CA GLU A 30 -2.16 -20.78 24.74
C GLU A 30 -1.52 -21.01 23.36
N GLU A 31 -0.63 -22.00 23.23
CA GLU A 31 -0.36 -22.60 21.92
C GLU A 31 -0.39 -24.14 21.98
N VAL A 32 -1.61 -24.68 22.10
CA VAL A 32 -2.02 -25.90 21.40
C VAL A 32 -3.48 -25.72 20.96
N PHE A 33 -3.72 -24.93 19.91
CA PHE A 33 -4.94 -25.08 19.11
C PHE A 33 -4.60 -25.92 17.89
N SER A 34 -4.79 -27.22 18.04
CA SER A 34 -4.79 -28.19 16.95
C SER A 34 -5.81 -27.80 15.90
N ALA A 35 -5.36 -27.81 14.65
CA ALA A 35 -6.22 -27.85 13.47
C ALA A 35 -7.12 -29.09 13.48
N GLN A 36 -8.25 -28.96 12.74
CA GLN A 36 -9.20 -29.99 12.32
C GLN A 36 -10.30 -30.35 13.33
N ASP A 37 -11.48 -29.75 13.19
CA ASP A 37 -12.64 -30.34 12.51
C ASP A 37 -13.80 -29.31 12.52
N ASP A 38 -14.92 -29.65 11.90
CA ASP A 38 -16.17 -28.86 11.80
C ASP A 38 -16.29 -27.88 10.62
N ALA A 39 -16.20 -28.47 9.43
CA ALA A 39 -17.15 -28.11 8.38
C ALA A 39 -18.56 -28.53 8.81
N LYS A 40 -19.54 -27.65 8.56
CA LYS A 40 -20.99 -27.92 8.39
C LYS A 40 -21.92 -27.51 9.56
N GLU A 41 -22.08 -26.21 9.77
CA GLU A 41 -23.42 -25.60 9.90
C GLU A 41 -23.33 -24.07 9.80
N THR A 42 -24.43 -23.44 9.43
CA THR A 42 -24.60 -21.97 9.25
C THR A 42 -24.36 -21.44 7.82
N GLN A 43 -25.08 -22.01 6.85
CA GLN A 43 -25.55 -21.25 5.69
C GLN A 43 -27.03 -20.91 5.88
N ALA A 44 -27.36 -19.93 6.72
CA ALA A 44 -28.72 -19.37 6.78
C ALA A 44 -28.78 -18.01 7.48
N LYS A 45 -27.89 -17.07 7.12
CA LYS A 45 -28.05 -15.62 7.42
C LYS A 45 -27.04 -14.76 6.66
N SER A 46 -26.98 -14.92 5.33
CA SER A 46 -26.22 -14.02 4.45
C SER A 46 -27.16 -13.25 3.52
N LYS A 47 -28.02 -12.41 4.10
CA LYS A 47 -28.61 -11.28 3.39
C LYS A 47 -28.64 -10.11 4.36
N GLU A 48 -28.15 -8.97 3.89
CA GLU A 48 -28.06 -7.69 4.61
C GLU A 48 -26.99 -7.55 5.70
N GLN A 49 -25.73 -7.81 5.34
CA GLN A 49 -24.64 -6.95 5.81
C GLN A 49 -23.77 -6.58 4.61
N LYS A 50 -24.29 -5.64 3.81
CA LYS A 50 -23.45 -4.74 3.01
C LYS A 50 -22.91 -3.69 3.98
N GLY A 51 -22.13 -4.15 4.97
CA GLY A 51 -21.40 -3.26 5.87
C GLY A 51 -20.31 -2.60 5.04
N GLU A 52 -20.37 -1.28 4.92
CA GLU A 52 -19.22 -0.49 4.51
C GLU A 52 -18.03 -0.91 5.37
N ALA A 53 -17.11 -1.66 4.76
CA ALA A 53 -15.83 -1.98 5.35
C ALA A 53 -14.93 -0.73 5.31
N SER A 54 -15.39 0.39 5.90
CA SER A 54 -14.51 1.50 6.24
C SER A 54 -13.81 1.11 7.54
N GLY A 55 -12.77 0.27 7.43
CA GLY A 55 -11.87 0.03 8.55
C GLY A 55 -11.30 1.36 9.02
N LYS A 56 -11.75 1.85 10.17
CA LYS A 56 -11.38 3.15 10.71
C LYS A 56 -9.89 3.13 11.06
N PHE A 57 -9.12 3.98 10.40
CA PHE A 57 -7.68 4.17 10.64
C PHE A 57 -7.46 4.78 12.04
N GLU A 58 -6.66 4.12 12.87
CA GLU A 58 -6.18 4.69 14.13
C GLU A 58 -4.66 4.89 14.03
N PRO A 59 -4.17 6.14 14.15
CA PRO A 59 -2.74 6.42 14.12
C PRO A 59 -2.07 5.77 15.34
N PHE A 60 -1.02 4.98 15.08
CA PHE A 60 -0.24 4.33 16.13
C PHE A 60 0.54 5.36 16.96
N SER A 61 0.52 5.24 18.28
CA SER A 61 1.26 6.11 19.22
C SER A 61 2.74 5.72 19.37
N GLY A 62 3.35 5.18 18.31
CA GLY A 62 4.72 4.67 18.32
C GLY A 62 5.77 5.77 18.24
N LYS A 63 7.03 5.40 18.50
CA LYS A 63 8.18 6.27 18.23
C LYS A 63 8.27 6.53 16.72
N PRO A 64 8.46 7.80 16.28
CA PRO A 64 8.58 8.13 14.87
C PRO A 64 9.78 7.43 14.23
N ASN A 65 9.66 7.10 12.95
CA ASN A 65 10.75 6.48 12.19
C ASN A 65 11.85 7.53 11.92
N PRO A 66 13.11 7.32 12.34
CA PRO A 66 14.19 8.30 12.13
C PRO A 66 14.48 8.57 10.65
N VAL A 67 14.19 7.61 9.76
CA VAL A 67 14.33 7.81 8.30
C VAL A 67 13.29 8.80 7.78
N TRP A 68 12.12 8.85 8.40
CA TRP A 68 11.05 9.76 8.00
C TRP A 68 11.40 11.22 8.27
N ASP A 69 12.15 11.52 9.33
CA ASP A 69 12.58 12.89 9.64
C ASP A 69 13.44 13.49 8.51
N PHE A 70 14.18 12.64 7.78
CA PHE A 70 14.95 13.04 6.61
C PHE A 70 14.08 13.20 5.35
N ILE A 71 13.16 12.26 5.10
CA ILE A 71 12.43 12.20 3.82
C ILE A 71 11.13 13.02 3.84
N GLY A 72 10.44 13.06 4.97
CA GLY A 72 9.14 13.70 5.17
C GLY A 72 9.05 15.15 4.65
N PRO A 73 10.07 16.01 4.85
CA PRO A 73 10.06 17.38 4.34
C PRO A 73 9.92 17.48 2.81
N TYR A 74 10.35 16.47 2.05
CA TYR A 74 10.28 16.48 0.58
C TYR A 74 8.93 16.00 0.03
N MET A 75 8.13 15.29 0.82
CA MET A 75 6.87 14.68 0.36
C MET A 75 5.84 15.70 -0.15
N PRO A 76 5.63 16.87 0.50
CA PRO A 76 4.72 17.89 -0.03
C PRO A 76 5.18 18.46 -1.38
N GLU A 77 6.48 18.61 -1.60
CA GLU A 77 7.03 19.09 -2.88
C GLU A 77 6.80 18.07 -3.99
N ILE A 78 7.02 16.78 -3.68
CA ILE A 78 6.72 15.68 -4.58
C ILE A 78 5.22 15.65 -4.90
N GLY A 79 4.34 15.85 -3.92
CA GLY A 79 2.89 15.93 -4.17
C GLY A 79 2.54 17.10 -5.09
N LYS A 80 3.08 18.29 -4.80
CA LYS A 80 2.80 19.52 -5.57
C LYS A 80 3.20 19.41 -7.03
N TRP A 81 4.40 18.88 -7.31
CA TRP A 81 4.98 18.87 -8.65
C TRP A 81 4.87 17.52 -9.35
N GLY A 82 4.71 16.42 -8.63
CA GLY A 82 4.80 15.06 -9.17
C GLY A 82 3.77 14.78 -10.25
N TRP A 83 2.50 15.15 -10.04
CA TRP A 83 1.45 14.94 -11.06
C TRP A 83 1.69 15.79 -12.32
N LEU A 84 2.24 17.00 -12.16
CA LEU A 84 2.57 17.88 -13.29
C LEU A 84 3.80 17.36 -14.04
N ALA A 85 4.84 16.96 -13.31
CA ALA A 85 6.04 16.33 -13.86
C ALA A 85 5.69 15.08 -14.67
N LEU A 86 4.74 14.28 -14.19
CA LEU A 86 4.26 13.08 -14.87
C LEU A 86 3.59 13.40 -16.22
N ILE A 87 2.76 14.45 -16.30
CA ILE A 87 2.15 14.91 -17.56
C ILE A 87 3.23 15.42 -18.53
N ILE A 88 4.15 16.26 -18.03
CA ILE A 88 5.21 16.85 -18.85
C ILE A 88 6.16 15.78 -19.39
N LEU A 89 6.62 14.86 -18.54
CA LEU A 89 7.50 13.77 -18.93
C LEU A 89 6.84 12.86 -19.98
N ASN A 90 5.57 12.49 -19.79
CA ASN A 90 4.82 11.73 -20.80
C ASN A 90 4.72 12.48 -22.13
N ALA A 91 4.44 13.78 -22.11
CA ALA A 91 4.38 14.59 -23.32
C ALA A 91 5.74 14.64 -24.05
N ILE A 92 6.84 14.75 -23.32
CA ILE A 92 8.20 14.73 -23.89
C ILE A 92 8.48 13.36 -24.54
N VAL A 93 8.22 12.26 -23.84
CA VAL A 93 8.41 10.90 -24.38
C VAL A 93 7.59 10.71 -25.65
N PHE A 94 6.33 11.13 -25.64
CA PHE A 94 5.47 11.05 -26.82
C PHE A 94 5.99 11.87 -28.00
N LEU A 95 6.54 13.07 -27.76
CA LEU A 95 7.15 13.88 -28.81
C LEU A 95 8.40 13.20 -29.39
N VAL A 96 9.25 12.61 -28.54
CA VAL A 96 10.43 11.84 -28.96
C VAL A 96 10.01 10.65 -29.82
N ASP A 97 8.96 9.92 -29.42
CA ASP A 97 8.42 8.79 -30.18
C ASP A 97 7.91 9.22 -31.57
N ILE A 98 7.19 10.35 -31.67
CA ILE A 98 6.72 10.89 -32.96
C ILE A 98 7.91 11.22 -33.87
N ILE A 99 8.92 11.90 -33.33
CA ILE A 99 10.12 12.29 -34.09
C ILE A 99 10.87 11.04 -34.56
N ALA A 100 11.09 10.07 -33.66
CA ALA A 100 11.75 8.81 -33.97
C ALA A 100 10.99 8.02 -35.04
N TYR A 101 9.65 7.95 -34.93
CA TYR A 101 8.79 7.33 -35.92
C TYR A 101 8.88 8.03 -37.28
N ALA A 102 8.86 9.36 -37.32
CA ALA A 102 8.97 10.13 -38.56
C ALA A 102 10.32 9.90 -39.27
N ILE A 103 11.42 9.85 -38.50
CA ILE A 103 12.76 9.53 -39.02
C ILE A 103 12.80 8.09 -39.55
N ALA A 104 12.30 7.12 -38.79
CA ALA A 104 12.29 5.72 -39.20
C ALA A 104 11.48 5.51 -40.50
N ASN A 105 10.30 6.13 -40.58
CA ASN A 105 9.41 6.05 -41.74
C ASN A 105 10.02 6.70 -43.01
N ALA A 106 10.94 7.65 -42.86
CA ALA A 106 11.68 8.23 -43.97
C ALA A 106 12.75 7.29 -44.55
N ILE A 107 13.27 6.35 -43.75
CA ILE A 107 14.28 5.37 -44.17
C ILE A 107 13.60 4.11 -44.72
N ILE A 108 12.61 3.60 -43.98
CA ILE A 108 11.84 2.41 -44.33
C ILE A 108 10.37 2.78 -44.12
N PRO A 109 9.55 2.84 -45.18
CA PRO A 109 8.13 3.16 -45.04
C PRO A 109 7.41 2.09 -44.22
N VAL A 110 7.33 2.31 -42.92
CA VAL A 110 6.53 1.53 -41.99
C VAL A 110 5.17 2.22 -41.93
N GLY A 111 4.19 1.67 -42.65
CA GLY A 111 2.85 2.22 -42.62
C GLY A 111 2.25 2.17 -41.20
N GLY A 112 1.51 3.23 -40.82
CA GLY A 112 0.68 3.26 -39.61
C GLY A 112 1.20 4.16 -38.48
N PHE A 113 0.45 5.21 -38.17
CA PHE A 113 0.72 6.08 -37.02
C PHE A 113 0.74 5.26 -35.71
N PRO A 114 1.60 5.58 -34.72
CA PRO A 114 1.62 4.89 -33.43
C PRO A 114 0.39 5.28 -32.59
N VAL A 115 -0.79 4.76 -32.97
CA VAL A 115 -2.08 5.00 -32.31
C VAL A 115 -2.01 4.64 -30.83
N TYR A 116 -1.23 3.60 -30.47
CA TYR A 116 -0.99 3.21 -29.09
C TYR A 116 -0.40 4.35 -28.26
N SER A 117 0.63 5.04 -28.75
CA SER A 117 1.29 6.13 -28.01
C SER A 117 0.35 7.30 -27.75
N LEU A 118 -0.55 7.58 -28.70
CA LEU A 118 -1.57 8.63 -28.52
C LEU A 118 -2.60 8.24 -27.47
N ILE A 119 -3.10 7.00 -27.52
CA ILE A 119 -4.04 6.47 -26.52
C ILE A 119 -3.39 6.49 -25.14
N ALA A 120 -2.16 6.02 -25.04
CA ALA A 120 -1.40 5.98 -23.80
C ALA A 120 -1.22 7.38 -23.19
N LEU A 121 -0.89 8.39 -24.02
CA LEU A 121 -0.79 9.78 -23.58
C LEU A 121 -2.12 10.28 -23.01
N ILE A 122 -3.24 10.05 -23.72
CA ILE A 122 -4.57 10.48 -23.27
C ILE A 122 -4.94 9.81 -21.95
N VAL A 123 -4.76 8.49 -21.84
CA VAL A 123 -5.05 7.73 -20.62
C VAL A 123 -4.22 8.26 -19.45
N ASN A 124 -2.92 8.48 -19.64
CA ASN A 124 -2.06 9.01 -18.59
C ASN A 124 -2.46 10.42 -18.15
N VAL A 125 -2.79 11.32 -19.07
CA VAL A 125 -3.28 12.67 -18.73
C VAL A 125 -4.59 12.59 -17.93
N VAL A 126 -5.53 11.76 -18.37
CA VAL A 126 -6.81 11.58 -17.69
C VAL A 126 -6.63 10.98 -16.29
N LEU A 127 -5.85 9.90 -16.14
CA LEU A 127 -5.55 9.30 -14.83
C LEU A 127 -4.82 10.29 -13.91
N SER A 128 -3.93 11.11 -14.46
CA SER A 128 -3.21 12.12 -13.69
C SER A 128 -4.14 13.15 -13.09
N LEU A 129 -5.09 13.65 -13.88
CA LEU A 129 -6.00 14.71 -13.46
C LEU A 129 -7.13 14.18 -12.58
N LEU A 130 -7.71 13.02 -12.92
CA LEU A 130 -8.89 12.50 -12.23
C LEU A 130 -8.56 11.68 -10.98
N TRP A 131 -7.39 11.05 -10.93
CA TRP A 131 -7.03 10.16 -9.83
C TRP A 131 -5.76 10.62 -9.10
N ILE A 132 -4.63 10.73 -9.79
CA ILE A 132 -3.34 11.03 -9.13
C ILE A 132 -3.39 12.38 -8.41
N LYS A 133 -3.95 13.42 -9.04
CA LYS A 133 -4.06 14.73 -8.41
C LYS A 133 -4.93 14.72 -7.13
N PRO A 134 -6.22 14.35 -7.16
CA PRO A 134 -7.07 14.44 -5.97
C PRO A 134 -6.78 13.37 -4.91
N LYS A 135 -6.40 12.16 -5.31
CA LYS A 135 -6.22 11.03 -4.38
C LYS A 135 -4.82 10.90 -3.84
N PHE A 136 -3.81 11.41 -4.55
CA PHE A 136 -2.41 11.27 -4.14
C PHE A 136 -1.71 12.61 -3.91
N ALA A 137 -1.74 13.53 -4.87
CA ALA A 137 -1.01 14.80 -4.76
C ALA A 137 -1.56 15.70 -3.64
N GLU A 138 -2.88 15.90 -3.59
CA GLU A 138 -3.52 16.76 -2.58
C GLU A 138 -3.29 16.24 -1.15
N PRO A 139 -3.52 14.95 -0.83
CA PRO A 139 -3.21 14.43 0.50
C PRO A 139 -1.72 14.46 0.87
N LEU A 140 -0.80 14.31 -0.09
CA LEU A 140 0.65 14.48 0.15
C LEU A 140 0.97 15.92 0.56
N VAL A 141 0.40 16.90 -0.15
CA VAL A 141 0.60 18.33 0.15
C VAL A 141 0.03 18.68 1.51
N GLU A 142 -1.11 18.11 1.88
CA GLU A 142 -1.73 18.28 3.20
C GLU A 142 -1.06 17.45 4.31
N GLN A 143 -0.02 16.66 4.00
CA GLN A 143 0.65 15.74 4.92
C GLN A 143 -0.30 14.70 5.54
N LYS A 144 -1.41 14.38 4.87
CA LYS A 144 -2.39 13.38 5.28
C LYS A 144 -2.04 12.02 4.67
N TYR A 145 -0.86 11.51 5.01
CA TYR A 145 -0.31 10.28 4.43
C TYR A 145 -1.20 9.05 4.62
N ALA A 146 -1.94 8.97 5.73
CA ALA A 146 -2.91 7.90 5.97
C ALA A 146 -4.00 7.86 4.90
N LYS A 147 -4.48 9.03 4.45
CA LYS A 147 -5.52 9.17 3.42
C LYS A 147 -5.05 8.68 2.04
N VAL A 148 -3.75 8.75 1.76
CA VAL A 148 -3.15 8.22 0.52
C VAL A 148 -3.26 6.70 0.47
N LEU A 149 -3.12 6.05 1.62
CA LEU A 149 -3.13 4.60 1.73
C LEU A 149 -4.52 4.03 2.04
N GLU A 150 -5.45 4.85 2.54
CA GLU A 150 -6.79 4.46 3.00
C GLU A 150 -7.60 3.69 1.95
N ASP A 151 -7.54 4.11 0.69
CA ASP A 151 -8.22 3.42 -0.41
C ASP A 151 -7.51 2.08 -0.70
N VAL A 152 -8.07 0.97 -0.23
CA VAL A 152 -7.54 -0.38 -0.45
C VAL A 152 -8.48 -1.29 -1.21
N ILE A 153 -7.86 -2.20 -1.97
CA ILE A 153 -8.53 -3.40 -2.49
C ILE A 153 -8.16 -4.58 -1.59
N GLU A 154 -9.19 -5.26 -1.09
CA GLU A 154 -9.07 -6.48 -0.30
C GLU A 154 -9.16 -7.71 -1.21
N ILE A 155 -8.07 -8.49 -1.28
CA ILE A 155 -8.01 -9.77 -2.01
C ILE A 155 -7.77 -10.88 -0.99
N LYS A 156 -8.85 -11.51 -0.52
CA LYS A 156 -8.83 -12.53 0.55
C LYS A 156 -8.15 -12.01 1.82
N ASN A 157 -6.85 -12.28 2.00
CA ASN A 157 -6.05 -11.88 3.17
C ASN A 157 -5.05 -10.75 2.86
N PHE A 158 -4.99 -10.27 1.62
CA PHE A 158 -4.04 -9.24 1.20
C PHE A 158 -4.75 -7.92 0.94
N ARG A 159 -4.19 -6.82 1.44
CA ARG A 159 -4.71 -5.45 1.22
C ARG A 159 -3.68 -4.65 0.43
N ILE A 160 -4.09 -4.13 -0.72
CA ILE A 160 -3.22 -3.33 -1.59
C ILE A 160 -3.82 -1.93 -1.71
N PRO A 161 -3.05 -0.87 -1.40
CA PRO A 161 -3.46 0.50 -1.69
C PRO A 161 -3.77 0.64 -3.18
N ILE A 162 -4.96 1.15 -3.50
CA ILE A 162 -5.40 1.38 -4.88
C ILE A 162 -4.39 2.26 -5.62
N ILE A 163 -3.82 3.25 -4.94
CA ILE A 163 -2.82 4.15 -5.55
C ILE A 163 -1.57 3.41 -6.03
N LEU A 164 -1.21 2.29 -5.42
CA LEU A 164 -0.09 1.46 -5.84
C LEU A 164 -0.42 0.76 -7.17
N LEU A 165 -1.64 0.25 -7.34
CA LEU A 165 -2.09 -0.32 -8.62
C LEU A 165 -2.14 0.74 -9.72
N VAL A 166 -2.56 1.96 -9.39
CA VAL A 166 -2.59 3.09 -10.33
C VAL A 166 -1.20 3.44 -10.78
N GLY A 167 -0.24 3.51 -9.85
CA GLY A 167 1.16 3.70 -10.17
C GLY A 167 1.68 2.64 -11.14
N ILE A 168 1.34 1.36 -10.94
CA ILE A 168 1.70 0.27 -11.86
C ILE A 168 1.04 0.45 -13.24
N ILE A 169 -0.24 0.82 -13.30
CA ILE A 169 -0.93 1.07 -14.56
C ILE A 169 -0.25 2.22 -15.32
N VAL A 170 0.03 3.33 -14.64
CA VAL A 170 0.72 4.49 -15.23
C VAL A 170 2.15 4.14 -15.66
N GLU A 171 2.82 3.25 -14.94
CA GLU A 171 4.12 2.71 -15.32
C GLU A 171 4.05 1.96 -16.67
N ILE A 172 3.06 1.08 -16.83
CA ILE A 172 2.85 0.32 -18.07
C ILE A 172 2.53 1.24 -19.24
N PHE A 173 1.67 2.25 -19.03
CA PHE A 173 1.25 3.13 -20.11
C PHE A 173 2.23 4.26 -20.42
N GLY A 174 3.07 4.70 -19.48
CA GLY A 174 4.07 5.75 -19.73
C GLY A 174 5.50 5.22 -19.80
N TYR A 175 5.66 4.07 -20.46
CA TYR A 175 6.96 3.53 -20.88
C TYR A 175 7.95 3.27 -19.73
N GLY A 176 7.45 2.91 -18.55
CA GLY A 176 8.27 2.45 -17.43
C GLY A 176 9.00 3.52 -16.63
N TRP A 177 8.80 4.81 -16.91
CA TRP A 177 9.45 5.88 -16.14
C TRP A 177 8.46 6.76 -15.39
N THR A 178 7.25 6.87 -15.91
CA THR A 178 6.28 7.86 -15.41
C THR A 178 5.54 7.38 -14.18
N GLY A 179 5.31 6.08 -14.04
CA GLY A 179 4.67 5.50 -12.85
C GLY A 179 5.58 5.58 -11.63
N LEU A 180 6.91 5.59 -11.82
CA LEU A 180 7.89 5.76 -10.75
C LEU A 180 7.64 7.01 -9.89
N VAL A 181 7.17 8.11 -10.48
CA VAL A 181 6.86 9.37 -9.78
C VAL A 181 5.74 9.20 -8.74
N VAL A 182 4.84 8.23 -8.95
CA VAL A 182 3.76 7.88 -8.02
C VAL A 182 4.16 6.71 -7.14
N LEU A 183 4.78 5.68 -7.71
CA LEU A 183 5.15 4.45 -7.00
C LEU A 183 6.21 4.69 -5.93
N ALA A 184 7.27 5.46 -6.24
CA ALA A 184 8.36 5.64 -5.29
C ALA A 184 7.88 6.33 -3.99
N PRO A 185 7.12 7.45 -4.02
CA PRO A 185 6.62 8.06 -2.80
C PRO A 185 5.62 7.17 -2.05
N VAL A 186 4.74 6.46 -2.76
CA VAL A 186 3.80 5.51 -2.13
C VAL A 186 4.56 4.41 -1.40
N LEU A 187 5.57 3.81 -2.02
CA LEU A 187 6.40 2.78 -1.41
C LEU A 187 7.20 3.33 -0.23
N ILE A 188 7.72 4.56 -0.34
CA ILE A 188 8.40 5.23 0.78
C ILE A 188 7.45 5.44 1.95
N ILE A 189 6.22 5.92 1.72
CA ILE A 189 5.22 6.10 2.79
C ILE A 189 4.86 4.74 3.41
N LEU A 190 4.72 3.70 2.59
CA LEU A 190 4.35 2.36 3.04
C LEU A 190 5.44 1.70 3.90
N LEU A 191 6.72 1.90 3.54
CA LEU A 191 7.85 1.26 4.23
C LEU A 191 8.46 2.13 5.35
N PHE A 192 8.48 3.44 5.14
CA PHE A 192 9.19 4.40 5.98
C PHE A 192 8.31 5.53 6.50
N GLY A 193 6.98 5.41 6.38
CA GLY A 193 6.03 6.44 6.82
C GLY A 193 6.21 6.90 8.27
N PRO A 194 5.60 8.04 8.63
CA PRO A 194 5.75 8.65 9.96
C PRO A 194 5.28 7.72 11.08
N VAL A 195 4.29 6.87 10.76
CA VAL A 195 3.75 5.83 11.64
C VAL A 195 3.81 4.49 10.91
N PRO A 196 4.13 3.39 11.61
CA PRO A 196 4.12 2.07 11.01
C PRO A 196 2.69 1.72 10.56
N TYR A 197 2.57 1.20 9.34
CA TYR A 197 1.29 0.91 8.73
C TYR A 197 0.92 -0.56 8.95
N TYR A 198 -0.14 -0.82 9.71
CA TYR A 198 -0.67 -2.16 9.92
C TYR A 198 -2.11 -2.24 9.43
N TRP A 199 -2.35 -3.18 8.53
CA TRP A 199 -3.70 -3.56 8.12
C TRP A 199 -4.28 -4.52 9.16
N THR A 200 -5.01 -4.00 10.15
CA THR A 200 -5.73 -4.89 11.07
C THR A 200 -6.97 -5.44 10.35
N THR A 201 -7.06 -6.76 10.24
CA THR A 201 -8.34 -7.42 9.96
C THR A 201 -9.22 -7.19 11.18
N ASN A 202 -10.42 -6.64 11.01
CA ASN A 202 -11.40 -6.37 12.09
C ASN A 202 -11.92 -7.65 12.77
N VAL A 203 -11.03 -8.55 13.21
CA VAL A 203 -11.40 -9.78 13.90
C VAL A 203 -11.33 -9.60 15.41
N ASN A 204 -10.46 -8.73 15.95
CA ASN A 204 -10.36 -8.51 17.40
C ASN A 204 -9.92 -7.08 17.72
N LYS A 205 -10.79 -6.08 17.51
CA LYS A 205 -10.76 -4.96 18.46
C LYS A 205 -11.36 -5.52 19.74
N PRO A 206 -10.62 -5.65 20.86
CA PRO A 206 -11.31 -5.81 22.13
C PRO A 206 -12.27 -4.63 22.22
N VAL A 207 -13.54 -4.92 22.48
CA VAL A 207 -14.49 -3.89 22.89
C VAL A 207 -13.85 -3.27 24.10
N GLU A 208 -13.25 -2.10 23.93
CA GLU A 208 -12.82 -1.27 25.04
C GLU A 208 -14.13 -0.97 25.76
N ASN A 209 -14.40 -1.74 26.82
CA ASN A 209 -15.51 -1.53 27.71
C ASN A 209 -15.26 -0.19 28.41
N SER A 210 -15.55 0.90 27.71
CA SER A 210 -15.78 2.19 28.31
C SER A 210 -17.07 2.05 29.12
N GLU A 211 -16.90 2.07 30.43
CA GLU A 211 -17.91 2.31 31.46
C GLU A 211 -18.78 1.11 31.88
N ILE A 212 -18.37 0.44 32.96
CA ILE A 212 -19.20 0.24 34.18
C ILE A 212 -18.30 0.46 35.41
#